data_AF-A0A087BFF4-F1
#
_entry.id   AF-A0A087BFF4-F1
#
_cell.length_a   1.000
_cell.length_b   1.000
_cell.length_c   1.000
_cell.angle_alpha   90.00
_cell.angle_beta   90.00
_cell.angle_gamma   90.00
#
_symmetry.space_group_name_H-M   'P 1'
#
loop_
_entity.id
_entity.type
_entity.pdbx_description
1 polymer ?
#
loop_
_entity_poly.entity_id
_entity_poly.type
_entity_poly.pdbx_seq_one_letter_code
_entity_poly.pdbx_strand_id
1 'polypeptide(L)'
;MMVTNIASNPTDTITLRANDWTSITTIKNNPGTEYFVSAYLRVSGGSITVSFNGDGTISSNQRVSYRMTASNDFPMSMMYKVVSGSPTVTVTNMLICTSAEYWANKTMLDSIGYFTGDTMPLG
;
A
#
# COMPACT_ATOMS: atom_id res chain seq x y z
N MET A 1 7.20 21.28 -1.79
CA MET A 1 8.08 20.08 -1.89
C MET A 1 7.41 19.08 -2.83
N MET A 2 7.99 17.95 -3.22
CA MET A 2 7.33 16.98 -4.11
C MET A 2 7.32 15.61 -3.45
N VAL A 3 6.23 14.85 -3.61
CA VAL A 3 6.17 13.43 -3.24
C VAL A 3 6.14 12.62 -4.52
N THR A 4 7.09 11.71 -4.65
CA THR A 4 7.15 10.74 -5.73
C THR A 4 6.44 9.47 -5.30
N ASN A 5 5.23 9.25 -5.82
CA ASN A 5 4.51 8.01 -5.62
C ASN A 5 4.99 6.99 -6.65
N ILE A 6 5.56 5.87 -6.20
CA ILE A 6 5.99 4.80 -7.13
C ILE A 6 4.81 3.96 -7.62
N ALA A 7 3.59 4.16 -7.13
CA ALA A 7 2.40 3.59 -7.76
C ALA A 7 2.01 4.43 -8.98
N SER A 8 2.25 3.92 -10.19
CA SER A 8 1.95 4.68 -11.42
C SER A 8 0.46 4.89 -11.69
N ASN A 9 -0.39 4.05 -11.11
CA ASN A 9 -1.83 4.22 -11.16
C ASN A 9 -2.41 4.02 -9.75
N PRO A 10 -2.31 5.04 -8.88
CA PRO A 10 -2.75 4.93 -7.49
C PRO A 10 -4.21 4.51 -7.32
N THR A 11 -5.05 4.82 -8.31
CA THR A 11 -6.49 4.52 -8.33
C THR A 11 -6.83 3.13 -8.87
N ASP A 12 -5.86 2.39 -9.42
CA ASP A 12 -6.12 1.05 -9.92
C ASP A 12 -6.65 0.15 -8.79
N THR A 13 -7.54 -0.76 -9.17
CA THR A 13 -8.06 -1.78 -8.25
C THR A 13 -7.37 -3.09 -8.56
N ILE A 14 -6.54 -3.56 -7.62
CA ILE A 14 -5.74 -4.77 -7.77
C ILE A 14 -6.31 -5.84 -6.85
N THR A 15 -6.69 -6.99 -7.39
CA THR A 15 -7.15 -8.13 -6.60
C THR A 15 -5.96 -8.90 -6.05
N LEU A 16 -5.90 -9.05 -4.73
CA LEU A 16 -4.86 -9.84 -4.07
C LEU A 16 -5.18 -11.33 -4.09
N ARG A 17 -4.15 -12.15 -3.93
CA ARG A 17 -4.26 -13.60 -3.76
C ARG A 17 -3.88 -14.01 -2.34
N ALA A 18 -4.67 -14.90 -1.75
CA ALA A 18 -4.38 -15.42 -0.43
C ALA A 18 -3.05 -16.17 -0.43
N ASN A 19 -2.18 -15.88 0.54
CA ASN A 19 -0.86 -16.49 0.73
C ASN A 19 0.11 -16.36 -0.45
N ASP A 20 -0.13 -15.40 -1.36
CA ASP A 20 0.73 -15.14 -2.51
C ASP A 20 1.02 -13.63 -2.64
N TRP A 21 2.25 -13.30 -3.03
CA TRP A 21 2.69 -11.91 -3.18
C TRP A 21 2.16 -11.36 -4.50
N THR A 22 1.26 -10.39 -4.41
CA THR A 22 0.73 -9.70 -5.59
C THR A 22 1.37 -8.32 -5.69
N SER A 23 1.98 -8.00 -6.82
CA SER A 23 2.52 -6.67 -7.07
C SER A 23 1.40 -5.63 -7.12
N ILE A 24 1.56 -4.56 -6.35
CA ILE A 24 0.63 -3.42 -6.25
C ILE A 24 1.13 -2.18 -6.99
N THR A 25 2.32 -2.27 -7.59
CA THR A 25 2.91 -1.29 -8.50
C THR A 25 3.64 -2.02 -9.63
N THR A 26 3.91 -1.32 -10.73
CA THR A 26 4.77 -1.73 -11.82
C THR A 26 6.20 -1.20 -11.69
N ILE A 27 6.42 -0.18 -10.86
CA ILE A 27 7.75 0.42 -10.65
C ILE A 27 8.54 -0.44 -9.67
N LYS A 28 9.81 -0.69 -10.04
CA LYS A 28 10.77 -1.43 -9.21
C LYS A 28 11.13 -0.66 -7.94
N ASN A 29 11.29 -1.39 -6.84
CA ASN A 29 11.85 -0.83 -5.64
C ASN A 29 13.35 -0.55 -5.80
N ASN A 30 13.86 0.38 -5.01
CA ASN A 30 15.29 0.55 -4.78
C ASN A 30 15.73 -0.21 -3.51
N PRO A 31 16.54 -1.29 -3.61
CA PRO A 31 17.03 -2.02 -2.45
C PRO A 31 17.69 -1.11 -1.40
N GLY A 32 17.47 -1.40 -0.12
CA GLY A 32 17.98 -0.61 1.00
C GLY A 32 17.20 0.69 1.29
N THR A 33 16.24 1.06 0.44
CA THR A 33 15.39 2.23 0.67
C THR A 33 14.22 1.86 1.58
N GLU A 34 13.95 2.71 2.57
CA GLU A 34 12.74 2.60 3.40
C GLU A 34 11.57 3.31 2.69
N TYR A 35 10.49 2.57 2.48
CA TYR A 35 9.25 3.05 1.90
C TYR A 35 8.16 3.15 2.97
N PHE A 36 7.31 4.17 2.82
CA PHE A 36 6.00 4.23 3.43
C PHE A 36 4.96 3.75 2.43
N VAL A 37 4.24 2.70 2.79
CA VAL A 37 3.14 2.13 1.99
C VAL A 37 1.84 2.44 2.70
N SER A 38 0.90 3.06 1.99
CA SER A 38 -0.48 3.24 2.45
C SER A 38 -1.46 2.87 1.35
N ALA A 39 -2.41 1.99 1.65
CA ALA A 39 -3.37 1.53 0.66
C ALA A 39 -4.75 1.32 1.28
N TYR A 40 -5.80 1.51 0.48
CA TYR A 40 -7.16 1.22 0.88
C TYR A 40 -7.52 -0.22 0.50
N LEU A 41 -7.83 -1.03 1.51
CA LEU A 41 -8.27 -2.40 1.32
C LEU A 41 -9.79 -2.46 1.32
N ARG A 42 -10.34 -3.17 0.33
CA ARG A 42 -11.72 -3.66 0.38
C ARG A 42 -11.69 -5.14 0.71
N VAL A 43 -12.34 -5.51 1.81
CA VAL A 43 -12.37 -6.88 2.32
C VAL A 43 -13.83 -7.28 2.51
N SER A 44 -14.20 -8.42 1.92
CA SER A 44 -15.55 -8.97 2.02
C SER A 44 -15.52 -10.49 2.05
N GLY A 45 -16.50 -11.13 2.69
CA GLY A 45 -16.63 -12.59 2.71
C GLY A 45 -15.72 -13.32 3.71
N GLY A 46 -15.00 -12.60 4.57
CA GLY A 46 -14.12 -13.19 5.56
C GLY A 46 -13.28 -12.15 6.29
N SER A 47 -12.25 -12.63 6.99
CA SER A 47 -11.26 -11.80 7.65
C SER A 47 -9.83 -12.23 7.30
N ILE A 48 -8.90 -11.29 7.36
CA ILE A 48 -7.52 -11.46 6.90
C ILE A 48 -6.53 -10.83 7.87
N THR A 49 -5.27 -11.22 7.77
CA THR A 49 -4.11 -10.40 8.18
C THR A 49 -3.31 -10.05 6.95
N VAL A 50 -2.65 -8.89 6.96
CA VAL A 50 -1.86 -8.39 5.82
C VAL A 50 -0.40 -8.32 6.24
N SER A 51 0.50 -8.72 5.33
CA SER A 51 1.94 -8.59 5.57
C SER A 51 2.31 -7.17 6.00
N PHE A 52 3.25 -7.05 6.94
CA PHE A 52 3.79 -5.79 7.45
C PHE A 52 2.81 -4.89 8.22
N ASN A 53 1.51 -5.23 8.29
CA ASN A 53 0.51 -4.50 9.08
C ASN A 53 0.36 -5.03 10.52
N GLY A 54 1.30 -5.85 10.99
CA GLY A 54 1.25 -6.52 12.30
C GLY A 54 0.18 -7.62 12.39
N ASP A 55 -0.17 -8.02 13.61
CA ASP A 55 -1.15 -9.10 13.90
C ASP A 55 -2.62 -8.63 13.83
N GLY A 56 -2.88 -7.46 13.24
CA GLY A 56 -4.22 -6.88 13.14
C GLY A 56 -5.11 -7.68 12.19
N THR A 57 -6.24 -8.18 12.70
CA THR A 57 -7.27 -8.81 11.87
C THR A 57 -8.13 -7.74 11.20
N ILE A 58 -8.29 -7.86 9.89
CA ILE A 58 -9.08 -6.97 9.03
C ILE A 58 -10.28 -7.75 8.52
N SER A 59 -11.49 -7.30 8.85
CA SER A 59 -12.75 -7.92 8.42
C SER A 59 -13.66 -6.95 7.65
N SER A 60 -13.22 -5.72 7.42
CA SER A 60 -13.96 -4.68 6.72
C SER A 60 -13.01 -3.73 5.98
N ASN A 61 -13.58 -2.91 5.11
CA ASN A 61 -12.82 -1.95 4.31
C ASN A 61 -12.11 -0.95 5.20
N GLN A 62 -10.80 -0.79 5.02
CA GLN A 62 -10.01 0.18 5.78
C GLN A 62 -8.72 0.53 5.05
N ARG A 63 -8.13 1.67 5.42
CA ARG A 63 -6.77 2.03 5.02
C ARG A 63 -5.76 1.36 5.95
N VAL A 64 -4.77 0.73 5.35
CA VAL A 64 -3.60 0.19 6.06
C VAL A 64 -2.37 1.00 5.68
N SER A 65 -1.47 1.17 6.64
CA SER A 65 -0.23 1.91 6.44
C SER A 65 0.91 1.27 7.22
N TYR A 66 2.04 1.03 6.56
CA TYR A 66 3.23 0.47 7.19
C TYR A 66 4.51 0.98 6.53
N ARG A 67 5.62 0.80 7.24
CA ARG A 67 6.97 1.07 6.74
C ARG A 67 7.67 -0.25 6.45
N MET A 68 8.45 -0.27 5.38
CA MET A 68 9.32 -1.40 5.09
C MET A 68 10.58 -0.95 4.34
N THR A 69 11.69 -1.62 4.62
CA THR A 69 12.92 -1.49 3.84
C THR A 69 12.89 -2.50 2.71
N ALA A 70 13.01 -2.05 1.46
CA ALA A 70 13.05 -2.94 0.32
C ALA A 70 14.34 -3.78 0.36
N SER A 71 14.23 -5.10 0.29
CA SER A 71 15.38 -6.02 0.26
C SER A 71 15.80 -6.42 -1.16
N ASN A 72 14.98 -6.15 -2.17
CA ASN A 72 15.20 -6.47 -3.58
C ASN A 72 14.62 -5.37 -4.48
N ASP A 73 14.85 -5.50 -5.79
CA ASP A 73 14.41 -4.55 -6.83
C ASP A 73 13.09 -4.96 -7.49
N PHE A 74 12.33 -5.89 -6.91
CA PHE A 74 11.01 -6.24 -7.44
C PHE A 74 10.01 -5.13 -7.16
N PRO A 75 8.89 -5.04 -7.90
CA PRO A 75 7.84 -4.08 -7.60
C PRO A 75 7.24 -4.30 -6.20
N MET A 76 6.82 -3.22 -5.55
CA MET A 76 6.14 -3.29 -4.25
C MET A 76 4.96 -4.25 -4.33
N SER A 77 4.88 -5.16 -3.38
CA SER A 77 3.90 -6.25 -3.38
C SER A 77 3.22 -6.37 -2.02
N MET A 78 1.99 -6.87 -2.03
CA MET A 78 1.20 -7.10 -0.83
C MET A 78 0.68 -8.54 -0.85
N MET A 79 0.65 -9.16 0.33
CA MET A 79 0.11 -10.49 0.57
C MET A 79 -0.80 -10.42 1.79
N TYR A 80 -1.87 -11.22 1.77
CA TYR A 80 -2.70 -11.44 2.95
C TYR A 80 -2.79 -12.93 3.28
N LYS A 81 -3.06 -13.23 4.55
CA LYS A 81 -3.43 -14.57 5.03
C LYS A 81 -4.90 -14.56 5.43
N VAL A 82 -5.59 -15.66 5.16
CA VAL A 82 -6.98 -15.84 5.59
C VAL A 82 -7.00 -16.15 7.09
N VAL A 83 -7.82 -15.43 7.84
CA VAL A 83 -8.13 -15.73 9.25
C VAL A 83 -9.46 -16.50 9.34
N SER A 84 -10.48 -16.09 8.59
CA SER A 84 -11.77 -16.79 8.53
C SER A 84 -12.52 -16.54 7.23
N GLY A 85 -13.45 -17.44 6.90
CA GLY A 85 -14.32 -17.34 5.73
C GLY A 85 -13.60 -17.57 4.40
N SER A 86 -14.07 -16.90 3.35
CA SER A 86 -13.50 -16.94 1.99
C SER A 86 -13.36 -15.51 1.48
N PRO A 87 -12.37 -14.76 1.98
CA PRO A 87 -12.27 -13.34 1.74
C PRO A 87 -11.88 -13.04 0.29
N THR A 88 -12.58 -12.07 -0.29
CA THR A 88 -12.13 -11.35 -1.49
C THR A 88 -11.49 -10.04 -1.05
N VAL A 89 -10.27 -9.78 -1.54
CA VAL A 89 -9.48 -8.62 -1.14
C VAL A 89 -9.03 -7.85 -2.38
N THR A 90 -9.34 -6.56 -2.41
CA THR A 90 -8.79 -5.64 -3.42
C THR A 90 -8.08 -4.47 -2.77
N VAL A 91 -7.05 -3.99 -3.45
CA VAL A 91 -6.22 -2.84 -3.07
C VAL A 91 -6.50 -1.70 -4.04
N THR A 92 -6.65 -0.49 -3.52
CA THR A 92 -6.75 0.73 -4.33
C THR A 92 -6.27 1.94 -3.53
N ASN A 93 -6.25 3.11 -4.16
CA ASN A 93 -5.91 4.40 -3.56
C ASN A 93 -4.55 4.34 -2.83
N MET A 94 -3.51 3.98 -3.59
CA MET A 94 -2.19 3.64 -3.07
C MET A 94 -1.27 4.86 -3.01
N LEU A 95 -0.60 5.03 -1.87
CA LEU A 95 0.56 5.90 -1.71
C LEU A 95 1.75 5.02 -1.36
N ILE A 96 2.76 5.04 -2.22
CA ILE A 96 4.03 4.36 -1.99
C ILE A 96 5.13 5.37 -2.27
N CYS A 97 5.76 5.91 -1.24
CA CYS A 97 6.84 6.88 -1.38
C CYS A 97 7.96 6.54 -0.41
N THR A 98 9.11 7.21 -0.52
CA THR A 98 10.15 7.03 0.48
C THR A 98 9.65 7.52 1.83
N SER A 99 10.09 6.90 2.93
CA SER A 99 9.73 7.38 4.27
C SER A 99 10.13 8.84 4.48
N ALA A 100 11.27 9.27 3.95
CA ALA A 100 11.72 10.66 4.04
C ALA A 100 10.72 11.64 3.40
N GLU A 101 10.24 11.34 2.19
CA GLU A 101 9.20 12.14 1.53
C GLU A 101 7.89 12.12 2.33
N TYR A 102 7.49 10.97 2.88
CA TYR A 102 6.29 10.89 3.70
C TYR A 102 6.37 11.82 4.92
N TRP A 103 7.43 11.69 5.71
CA TRP A 103 7.57 12.45 6.96
C TRP A 103 7.67 13.95 6.73
N ALA A 104 8.40 14.36 5.71
CA ALA A 104 8.53 15.77 5.37
C ALA A 104 7.23 16.40 4.84
N ASN A 105 6.24 15.60 4.43
CA ASN A 105 4.93 16.07 3.94
C ASN A 105 3.74 15.53 4.73
N LYS A 106 3.98 14.97 5.92
CA LYS A 106 2.99 14.16 6.66
C LYS A 106 1.65 14.85 6.85
N THR A 107 1.66 16.09 7.35
CA THR A 107 0.43 16.85 7.63
C THR A 107 -0.47 16.99 6.41
N MET A 108 0.13 17.17 5.24
CA MET A 108 -0.60 17.31 3.99
C MET A 108 -0.99 15.93 3.42
N LEU A 109 -0.12 14.92 3.49
CA LEU A 109 -0.48 13.58 3.05
C LEU A 109 -1.61 12.97 3.89
N ASP A 110 -1.64 13.25 5.20
CA ASP A 110 -2.72 12.84 6.09
C ASP A 110 -4.05 13.55 5.79
N SER A 111 -4.02 14.74 5.18
CA SER A 111 -5.24 15.47 4.77
C SER A 111 -5.77 15.05 3.40
N ILE A 112 -4.94 14.37 2.60
CA ILE A 112 -5.31 13.89 1.26
C ILE A 112 -6.05 12.55 1.40
N GLY A 113 -7.33 12.56 1.06
CA GLY A 113 -8.18 11.36 1.07
C GLY A 113 -7.94 10.40 -0.09
N TYR A 114 -7.34 10.85 -1.20
CA TYR A 114 -7.04 10.02 -2.35
C TYR A 114 -5.84 10.47 -3.19
N PHE A 115 -5.14 9.51 -3.80
CA PHE A 115 -3.94 9.72 -4.62
C PHE A 115 -4.27 9.51 -6.11
N THR A 116 -3.72 10.34 -7.00
CA THR A 116 -4.13 10.37 -8.42
C THR A 116 -3.00 10.17 -9.44
N GLY A 117 -1.73 10.18 -9.04
CA GLY A 117 -0.62 9.90 -9.97
C GLY A 117 0.74 9.72 -9.30
N ASP A 118 1.75 9.50 -10.14
CA ASP A 118 3.16 9.21 -9.81
C ASP A 118 3.86 10.39 -9.12
N THR A 119 3.39 11.60 -9.39
CA THR A 119 3.85 12.82 -8.71
C THR A 119 2.63 13.56 -8.20
N MET A 120 2.65 13.92 -6.93
CA MET A 120 1.62 14.78 -6.35
C MET A 120 2.23 16.19 -6.22
N PRO A 121 1.61 17.24 -6.80
CA PRO A 121 2.03 18.61 -6.54
C PRO A 121 1.74 18.94 -5.07
N LEU A 122 2.70 19.58 -4.40
CA LEU A 122 2.54 20.05 -3.03
C LEU A 122 2.68 21.57 -3.02
N GLY A 123 1.59 22.23 -3.40
CA GLY A 123 1.51 23.69 -3.52
C GLY A 123 2.01 24.19 -4.86
#